data_AF-A0A9P5AWG5-F1
#
_entry.id   AF-A0A9P5AWG5-F1
#
_cell.length_a   1.000
_cell.length_b   1.000
_cell.length_c   1.000
_cell.angle_alpha   90.00
_cell.angle_beta   90.00
_cell.angle_gamma   90.00
#
_symmetry.space_group_name_H-M   'P 1'
#
loop_
_entity.id
_entity.type
_entity.pdbx_description
1 polymer ?
#
loop_
_entity_poly.entity_id
_entity_poly.type
_entity_poly.pdbx_seq_one_letter_code
_entity_poly.pdbx_strand_id
1 'polypeptide(L)'
;MITISEPPKPIEANLEDRPSSLGILNKLPVELLHGALGELDFLTLTRFSRVSVRARNLLRSLSAYQDLLNHAPDALAALSQTKLLHLHSAYKLHAALRTECCATCLEYGAYLFLPTCERCCWQCLRSNLTRRVITPAAAGRIFALSPKMVQQLPIMFSIPGTYGVGRKPAQTSHKLVSVGAAKDLAVSKYESLVNLKEAIARRKSRGQNASTMKYLDAVFLDYADSDPLMIPDHGGIGDDPYFCMASIPFPSLPTRDVVDIGPWCKGCQWTYERQKNQRLPAHLVANMVPVGCDPDRVLLGLARRGHSRIGLLEHIRRCYGVQKLLGDK
;
A
#
# COMPACT_ATOMS: atom_id res chain seq x y z
N MET A 1 -0.76 -7.52 -7.38
CA MET A 1 -0.87 -7.28 -5.92
C MET A 1 -1.03 -8.61 -5.23
N ILE A 2 -0.92 -8.65 -3.91
CA ILE A 2 -1.31 -9.83 -3.13
C ILE A 2 -2.78 -10.14 -3.41
N THR A 3 -3.10 -11.41 -3.53
CA THR A 3 -4.45 -11.97 -3.57
C THR A 3 -4.53 -13.07 -2.53
N ILE A 4 -5.58 -13.09 -1.72
CA ILE A 4 -5.78 -14.12 -0.70
C ILE A 4 -6.76 -15.15 -1.28
N SER A 5 -6.29 -16.38 -1.50
CA SER A 5 -7.09 -17.45 -2.13
C SER A 5 -8.21 -17.95 -1.22
N GLU A 6 -8.00 -17.91 0.10
CA GLU A 6 -8.96 -18.34 1.11
C GLU A 6 -8.95 -17.36 2.30
N PRO A 7 -9.82 -16.35 2.32
CA PRO A 7 -9.96 -15.49 3.49
C PRO A 7 -10.43 -16.30 4.69
N PRO A 8 -9.90 -16.05 5.90
CA PRO A 8 -10.40 -16.69 7.09
C PRO A 8 -11.88 -16.34 7.27
N LYS A 9 -12.74 -17.36 7.34
CA LYS A 9 -14.17 -17.18 7.65
C LYS A 9 -14.29 -16.56 9.05
N PRO A 10 -15.15 -15.55 9.25
CA PRO A 10 -15.46 -15.07 10.58
C PRO A 10 -15.93 -16.26 11.43
N ILE A 11 -15.25 -16.50 12.56
CA ILE A 11 -15.72 -17.51 13.51
C ILE A 11 -16.99 -16.94 14.16
N GLU A 12 -18.14 -17.33 13.64
CA GLU A 12 -19.45 -17.16 14.27
C GLU A 12 -19.64 -18.29 15.30
N ALA A 13 -19.02 -18.11 16.47
CA ALA A 13 -19.38 -18.90 17.63
C ALA A 13 -20.15 -17.98 18.57
N ASN A 14 -21.49 -18.08 18.52
CA ASN A 14 -22.39 -17.46 19.47
C ASN A 14 -22.20 -18.18 20.81
N LEU A 15 -21.34 -17.65 21.67
CA LEU A 15 -21.18 -18.11 23.05
C LEU A 15 -21.99 -17.16 23.92
N GLU A 16 -23.28 -17.46 24.06
CA GLU A 16 -24.15 -16.80 25.03
C GLU A 16 -23.61 -16.96 26.46
N ASP A 17 -23.71 -15.86 27.22
CA ASP A 17 -23.86 -15.72 28.68
C ASP A 17 -23.19 -16.72 29.62
N ARG A 18 -21.91 -17.06 29.35
CA ARG A 18 -21.06 -17.58 30.42
C ARG A 18 -20.58 -16.42 31.30
N PRO A 19 -20.80 -16.44 32.63
CA PRO A 19 -20.26 -15.42 33.52
C PRO A 19 -18.74 -15.39 33.37
N SER A 20 -18.24 -14.28 32.85
CA SER A 20 -16.84 -14.11 32.48
C SER A 20 -16.42 -12.69 32.85
N SER A 21 -15.24 -12.55 33.45
CA SER A 21 -14.73 -11.28 33.97
C SER A 21 -13.49 -10.84 33.21
N LEU A 22 -13.23 -9.53 33.16
CA LEU A 22 -11.93 -8.95 32.77
C LEU A 22 -11.04 -8.65 33.98
N GLY A 23 -11.43 -9.14 35.16
CA GLY A 23 -10.76 -8.83 36.41
C GLY A 23 -10.82 -7.35 36.72
N ILE A 24 -9.66 -6.73 36.99
CA ILE A 24 -9.57 -5.32 37.36
C ILE A 24 -10.05 -4.37 36.25
N LEU A 25 -9.97 -4.78 34.98
CA LEU A 25 -10.40 -3.95 33.85
C LEU A 25 -11.91 -3.75 33.79
N ASN A 26 -12.71 -4.59 34.45
CA ASN A 26 -14.16 -4.38 34.56
C ASN A 26 -14.52 -3.11 35.35
N LYS A 27 -13.57 -2.51 36.09
CA LYS A 27 -13.78 -1.24 36.78
C LYS A 27 -13.74 -0.03 35.85
N LEU A 28 -13.24 -0.19 34.63
CA LEU A 28 -13.14 0.88 33.65
C LEU A 28 -14.44 1.01 32.83
N PRO A 29 -14.89 2.24 32.53
CA PRO A 29 -15.94 2.49 31.55
C PRO A 29 -15.61 1.88 30.18
N VAL A 30 -16.64 1.48 29.44
CA VAL A 30 -16.48 0.80 28.15
C VAL A 30 -15.77 1.68 27.12
N GLU A 31 -15.95 3.00 27.20
CA GLU A 31 -15.36 3.98 26.32
C GLU A 31 -13.84 4.03 26.48
N LEU A 32 -13.35 3.98 27.73
CA LEU A 32 -11.90 3.93 28.00
C LEU A 32 -11.30 2.60 27.54
N LEU A 33 -12.04 1.50 27.72
CA LEU A 33 -11.63 0.20 27.24
C LEU A 33 -11.56 0.17 25.71
N HIS A 34 -12.56 0.72 25.01
CA HIS A 34 -12.58 0.83 23.56
C HIS A 34 -11.46 1.72 23.04
N GLY A 35 -11.23 2.87 23.66
CA GLY A 35 -10.09 3.75 23.35
C GLY A 35 -8.76 2.99 23.45
N ALA A 36 -8.52 2.33 24.59
CA ALA A 36 -7.30 1.57 24.80
C ALA A 36 -7.15 0.41 23.80
N LEU A 37 -8.21 -0.37 23.57
CA LEU A 37 -8.19 -1.50 22.62
C LEU A 37 -7.98 -1.03 21.17
N GLY A 38 -8.55 0.11 20.77
CA GLY A 38 -8.38 0.65 19.43
C GLY A 38 -6.94 1.03 19.08
N GLU A 39 -6.15 1.40 20.10
CA GLU A 39 -4.72 1.69 19.96
C GLU A 39 -3.83 0.43 19.92
N LEU A 40 -4.36 -0.73 20.30
CA LEU A 40 -3.60 -1.98 20.25
C LEU A 40 -3.50 -2.54 18.83
N ASP A 41 -2.38 -3.21 18.57
CA ASP A 41 -2.16 -3.93 17.32
C ASP A 41 -3.06 -5.18 17.20
N PHE A 42 -3.33 -5.61 15.96
CA PHE A 42 -4.22 -6.73 15.70
C PHE A 42 -3.74 -8.06 16.28
N LEU A 43 -2.43 -8.28 16.42
CA LEU A 43 -1.90 -9.49 17.04
C LEU A 43 -2.23 -9.49 18.54
N THR A 44 -2.03 -8.36 19.22
CA THR A 44 -2.38 -8.17 20.63
C THR A 44 -3.88 -8.29 20.84
N LEU A 45 -4.71 -7.70 19.98
CA LEU A 45 -6.17 -7.83 20.03
C LEU A 45 -6.64 -9.28 19.86
N THR A 46 -6.02 -10.02 18.94
CA THR A 46 -6.31 -11.45 18.73
C THR A 46 -5.96 -12.29 19.96
N ARG A 47 -4.89 -11.92 20.69
CA ARG A 47 -4.54 -12.57 21.96
C ARG A 47 -5.52 -12.18 23.07
N PHE A 48 -5.86 -10.91 23.17
CA PHE A 48 -6.83 -10.39 24.14
C PHE A 48 -8.19 -11.09 24.04
N SER A 49 -8.72 -11.29 22.82
CA SER A 49 -10.01 -11.97 22.61
C SER A 49 -10.04 -13.46 22.99
N ARG A 50 -8.87 -14.04 23.30
CA ARG A 50 -8.73 -15.43 23.78
C ARG A 50 -8.63 -15.53 25.29
N VAL A 51 -8.45 -14.42 26.00
CA VAL A 51 -8.29 -14.41 27.47
C VAL A 51 -9.59 -14.79 28.18
N SER A 52 -10.72 -14.26 27.72
CA SER A 52 -12.03 -14.56 28.31
C SER A 52 -13.16 -14.30 27.31
N VAL A 53 -14.35 -14.86 27.58
CA VAL A 53 -15.55 -14.59 26.76
C VAL A 53 -15.88 -13.10 26.80
N ARG A 54 -15.74 -12.46 27.97
CA ARG A 54 -15.96 -11.01 28.13
C ARG A 54 -14.97 -10.17 27.30
N ALA A 55 -13.71 -10.59 27.20
CA ALA A 55 -12.69 -9.91 26.38
C ALA A 55 -13.03 -10.00 24.89
N ARG A 56 -13.47 -11.17 24.44
CA ARG A 56 -13.95 -11.38 23.07
C ARG A 56 -15.15 -10.49 22.76
N ASN A 57 -16.15 -10.46 23.65
CA ASN A 57 -17.37 -9.68 23.45
C ASN A 57 -17.08 -8.18 23.47
N LEU A 58 -16.17 -7.73 24.34
CA LEU A 58 -15.72 -6.33 24.36
C LEU A 58 -15.02 -5.93 23.06
N LEU A 59 -14.14 -6.78 22.53
CA LEU A 59 -13.48 -6.51 21.26
C LEU A 59 -14.49 -6.50 20.11
N ARG A 60 -15.47 -7.41 20.13
CA ARG A 60 -16.56 -7.41 19.16
C ARG A 60 -17.46 -6.19 19.28
N SER A 61 -17.59 -5.53 20.42
CA SER A 61 -18.38 -4.29 20.51
C SER A 61 -17.63 -3.04 20.01
N LEU A 62 -16.33 -3.14 19.70
CA LEU A 62 -15.57 -2.07 19.08
C LEU A 62 -15.88 -1.98 17.58
N SER A 63 -16.54 -0.90 17.15
CA SER A 63 -16.97 -0.73 15.74
C SER A 63 -15.80 -0.77 14.76
N ALA A 64 -14.66 -0.16 15.11
CA ALA A 64 -13.47 -0.18 14.27
C ALA A 64 -12.99 -1.61 13.96
N TYR A 65 -13.07 -2.50 14.96
CA TYR A 65 -12.71 -3.91 14.79
C TYR A 65 -13.73 -4.66 13.94
N GLN A 66 -15.04 -4.42 14.15
CA GLN A 66 -16.09 -5.03 13.35
C GLN A 66 -16.01 -4.62 11.87
N ASP A 67 -15.88 -3.32 11.58
CA ASP A 67 -15.77 -2.81 10.22
C ASP A 67 -14.61 -3.49 9.47
N LEU A 68 -13.48 -3.66 10.15
CA LEU A 68 -12.30 -4.30 9.55
C LEU A 68 -12.49 -5.79 9.30
N LEU A 69 -13.14 -6.52 10.21
CA LEU A 69 -13.47 -7.92 9.99
C LEU A 69 -14.46 -8.12 8.84
N ASN A 70 -15.45 -7.23 8.72
CA ASN A 70 -16.52 -7.35 7.74
C ASN A 70 -16.09 -6.88 6.34
N HIS A 71 -15.28 -5.82 6.26
CA HIS A 71 -14.98 -5.16 4.99
C HIS A 71 -13.54 -5.34 4.53
N ALA A 72 -12.61 -5.74 5.40
CA ALA A 72 -11.20 -5.90 5.04
C ALA A 72 -10.56 -7.25 5.48
N PRO A 73 -11.26 -8.40 5.38
CA PRO A 73 -10.71 -9.68 5.83
C PRO A 73 -9.44 -10.08 5.08
N ASP A 74 -9.37 -9.79 3.78
CA ASP A 74 -8.19 -10.07 2.95
C ASP A 74 -6.96 -9.27 3.41
N ALA A 75 -7.14 -8.01 3.81
CA ALA A 75 -6.04 -7.19 4.30
C ALA A 75 -5.52 -7.71 5.65
N LEU A 76 -6.41 -8.12 6.56
CA LEU A 76 -6.03 -8.74 7.82
C LEU A 76 -5.31 -10.08 7.58
N ALA A 77 -5.79 -10.89 6.64
CA ALA A 77 -5.14 -12.13 6.23
C ALA A 77 -3.74 -11.87 5.66
N ALA A 78 -3.59 -10.88 4.79
CA ALA A 78 -2.31 -10.49 4.23
C ALA A 78 -1.34 -10.02 5.31
N LEU A 79 -1.76 -9.11 6.21
CA LEU A 79 -0.95 -8.68 7.35
C LEU A 79 -0.51 -9.85 8.23
N SER A 80 -1.38 -10.85 8.42
CA SER A 80 -1.05 -12.07 9.18
C SER A 80 0.01 -12.92 8.49
N GLN A 81 -0.21 -13.23 7.21
CA GLN A 81 0.70 -14.07 6.43
C GLN A 81 2.07 -13.39 6.23
N THR A 82 2.09 -12.06 6.12
CA THR A 82 3.31 -11.27 5.94
C THR A 82 3.99 -10.89 7.26
N LYS A 83 3.43 -11.33 8.40
CA LYS A 83 3.93 -11.09 9.77
C LYS A 83 3.93 -9.62 10.21
N LEU A 84 3.01 -8.81 9.71
CA LEU A 84 2.91 -7.37 10.00
C LEU A 84 1.76 -7.00 10.95
N LEU A 85 0.96 -7.95 11.44
CA LEU A 85 -0.18 -7.65 12.36
C LEU A 85 0.22 -6.90 13.63
N HIS A 86 1.48 -7.02 14.06
CA HIS A 86 1.99 -6.41 15.30
C HIS A 86 2.39 -4.95 15.15
N LEU A 87 2.38 -4.40 13.93
CA LEU A 87 2.88 -3.04 13.65
C LEU A 87 1.80 -1.97 13.67
N HIS A 88 0.53 -2.34 13.55
CA HIS A 88 -0.53 -1.40 13.22
C HIS A 88 -1.72 -1.58 14.15
N SER A 89 -2.14 -0.47 14.77
CA SER A 89 -3.32 -0.44 15.63
C SER A 89 -4.62 -0.65 14.84
N ALA A 90 -5.67 -1.07 15.53
CA ALA A 90 -6.99 -1.17 14.93
C ALA A 90 -7.47 0.18 14.39
N TYR A 91 -7.28 1.27 15.12
CA TYR A 91 -7.66 2.61 14.68
C TYR A 91 -6.86 3.09 13.47
N LYS A 92 -5.57 2.77 13.36
CA LYS A 92 -4.78 3.13 12.18
C LYS A 92 -5.32 2.46 10.91
N LEU A 93 -5.57 1.15 10.99
CA LEU A 93 -6.11 0.42 9.84
C LEU A 93 -7.56 0.81 9.54
N HIS A 94 -8.35 1.12 10.57
CA HIS A 94 -9.73 1.60 10.41
C HIS A 94 -9.76 2.99 9.77
N ALA A 95 -8.89 3.91 10.18
CA ALA A 95 -8.74 5.22 9.54
C ALA A 95 -8.41 5.07 8.04
N ALA A 96 -7.53 4.13 7.70
CA ALA A 96 -7.27 3.79 6.30
C ALA A 96 -8.52 3.22 5.60
N LEU A 97 -9.36 2.42 6.27
CA LEU A 97 -10.62 1.94 5.71
C LEU A 97 -11.63 3.09 5.50
N ARG A 98 -11.64 4.09 6.38
CA ARG A 98 -12.58 5.23 6.35
C ARG A 98 -12.23 6.32 5.34
N THR A 99 -11.09 6.24 4.67
CA THR A 99 -10.66 7.20 3.64
C THR A 99 -10.65 6.58 2.25
N GLU A 100 -10.85 7.41 1.24
CA GLU A 100 -10.73 7.04 -0.17
C GLU A 100 -9.37 7.44 -0.76
N CYS A 101 -8.66 8.36 -0.11
CA CYS A 101 -7.49 9.02 -0.69
C CYS A 101 -6.21 8.20 -0.52
N CYS A 102 -5.31 8.31 -1.49
CA CYS A 102 -3.94 7.88 -1.39
C CYS A 102 -3.18 8.79 -0.43
N ALA A 103 -2.38 8.21 0.45
CA ALA A 103 -1.58 8.93 1.44
C ALA A 103 -0.40 9.76 0.86
N THR A 104 -0.24 9.81 -0.46
CA THR A 104 0.83 10.60 -1.11
C THR A 104 0.27 11.66 -2.06
N CYS A 105 -0.58 11.25 -3.02
CA CYS A 105 -1.06 12.15 -4.07
C CYS A 105 -2.55 12.48 -3.98
N LEU A 106 -3.24 12.06 -2.92
CA LEU A 106 -4.66 12.30 -2.64
C LEU A 106 -5.69 11.72 -3.64
N GLU A 107 -5.27 11.26 -4.81
CA GLU A 107 -6.07 10.43 -5.73
C GLU A 107 -6.61 9.16 -5.05
N TYR A 108 -7.59 8.48 -5.63
CA TYR A 108 -8.18 7.28 -5.01
C TYR A 108 -7.14 6.17 -4.76
N GLY A 109 -6.98 5.78 -3.50
CA GLY A 109 -5.97 4.83 -3.03
C GLY A 109 -6.41 3.38 -3.03
N ALA A 110 -6.70 2.76 -4.18
CA ALA A 110 -7.31 1.43 -4.30
C ALA A 110 -6.57 0.23 -3.64
N TYR A 111 -5.41 0.46 -3.03
CA TYR A 111 -4.60 -0.55 -2.37
C TYR A 111 -4.17 -0.11 -0.98
N LEU A 112 -3.92 -1.08 -0.11
CA LEU A 112 -3.23 -0.87 1.16
C LEU A 112 -1.77 -1.25 1.00
N PHE A 113 -0.84 -0.35 1.35
CA PHE A 113 0.57 -0.68 1.47
C PHE A 113 0.84 -1.28 2.85
N LEU A 114 1.04 -2.59 2.92
CA LEU A 114 1.07 -3.35 4.18
C LEU A 114 2.14 -2.88 5.18
N PRO A 115 3.36 -2.47 4.78
CA PRO A 115 4.36 -2.00 5.73
C PRO A 115 3.93 -0.77 6.53
N THR A 116 3.10 0.13 5.97
CA THR A 116 2.65 1.35 6.66
C THR A 116 1.17 1.37 7.00
N CYS A 117 0.36 0.43 6.48
CA CYS A 117 -1.10 0.45 6.55
C CYS A 117 -1.72 1.76 6.03
N GLU A 118 -1.12 2.33 4.99
CA GLU A 118 -1.63 3.52 4.32
C GLU A 118 -2.23 3.15 2.97
N ARG A 119 -3.30 3.87 2.58
CA ARG A 119 -3.88 3.73 1.26
C ARG A 119 -2.94 4.28 0.19
N CYS A 120 -2.85 3.58 -0.93
CA CYS A 120 -1.95 3.91 -2.02
C CYS A 120 -2.64 3.67 -3.36
N CYS A 121 -2.52 4.62 -4.29
CA CYS A 121 -3.00 4.42 -5.65
C CYS A 121 -1.99 3.53 -6.42
N TRP A 122 -2.41 2.97 -7.55
CA TRP A 122 -1.53 2.13 -8.38
C TRP A 122 -0.26 2.88 -8.81
N GLN A 123 -0.40 4.16 -9.16
CA GLN A 123 0.69 4.96 -9.67
C GLN A 123 1.73 5.28 -8.58
N CYS A 124 1.32 5.60 -7.36
CA CYS A 124 2.23 5.78 -6.24
C CYS A 124 2.98 4.48 -5.91
N LEU A 125 2.32 3.30 -5.96
CA LEU A 125 3.02 2.02 -5.78
C LEU A 125 4.11 1.78 -6.83
N ARG A 126 3.91 2.26 -8.07
CA ARG A 126 4.87 2.11 -9.17
C ARG A 126 6.02 3.11 -9.10
N SER A 127 5.69 4.38 -8.90
CA SER A 127 6.61 5.51 -9.07
C SER A 127 7.21 6.03 -7.77
N ASN A 128 6.48 6.00 -6.65
CA ASN A 128 7.02 6.45 -5.38
C ASN A 128 7.91 5.34 -4.77
N LEU A 129 9.21 5.58 -4.77
CA LEU A 129 10.19 4.60 -4.29
C LEU A 129 10.02 4.26 -2.81
N THR A 130 9.49 5.17 -1.98
CA THR A 130 9.23 4.88 -0.56
C THR A 130 8.14 3.83 -0.35
N ARG A 131 7.30 3.60 -1.38
CA ARG A 131 6.26 2.57 -1.43
C ARG A 131 6.77 1.24 -2.01
N ARG A 132 8.09 1.09 -2.18
CA ARG A 132 8.73 -0.18 -2.55
C ARG A 132 9.22 -0.94 -1.33
N VAL A 133 9.46 -2.22 -1.54
CA VAL A 133 10.15 -3.08 -0.59
C VAL A 133 11.40 -3.66 -1.22
N ILE A 134 12.44 -3.84 -0.41
CA ILE A 134 13.75 -4.35 -0.83
C ILE A 134 14.26 -5.37 0.18
N THR A 135 15.28 -6.15 -0.17
CA THR A 135 15.90 -7.06 0.81
C THR A 135 16.65 -6.27 1.90
N PRO A 136 16.78 -6.82 3.12
CA PRO A 136 17.59 -6.22 4.18
C PRO A 136 19.03 -5.90 3.74
N ALA A 137 19.64 -6.78 2.93
CA ALA A 137 20.98 -6.56 2.38
C ALA A 137 21.02 -5.36 1.41
N ALA A 138 19.99 -5.20 0.58
CA ALA A 138 19.87 -4.03 -0.29
C ALA A 138 19.68 -2.74 0.52
N ALA A 139 18.86 -2.77 1.58
CA ALA A 139 18.70 -1.62 2.47
C ALA A 139 20.03 -1.20 3.12
N GLY A 140 20.79 -2.16 3.66
CA GLY A 140 22.11 -1.90 4.24
C GLY A 140 23.13 -1.31 3.27
N ARG A 141 23.08 -1.72 1.99
CA ARG A 141 23.93 -1.20 0.92
C ARG A 141 23.51 0.19 0.46
N ILE A 142 22.24 0.37 0.11
CA ILE A 142 21.71 1.61 -0.50
C ILE A 142 21.74 2.76 0.52
N PHE A 143 21.35 2.50 1.77
CA PHE A 143 21.20 3.52 2.81
C PHE A 143 22.37 3.60 3.79
N ALA A 144 23.50 2.96 3.45
CA ALA A 144 24.67 2.85 4.34
C ALA A 144 24.35 2.41 5.79
N LEU A 145 23.31 1.60 5.99
CA LEU A 145 22.94 1.10 7.32
C LEU A 145 23.92 -0.01 7.75
N SER A 146 24.17 -0.12 9.06
CA SER A 146 24.94 -1.25 9.60
C SER A 146 24.01 -2.47 9.78
N PRO A 147 24.54 -3.69 9.91
CA PRO A 147 23.70 -4.87 10.17
C PRO A 147 22.79 -4.72 11.39
N LYS A 148 23.30 -4.10 12.47
CA LYS A 148 22.51 -3.82 13.69
C LYS A 148 21.33 -2.87 13.43
N MET A 149 21.53 -1.86 12.58
CA MET A 149 20.45 -0.95 12.20
C MET A 149 19.43 -1.61 11.29
N VAL A 150 19.89 -2.41 10.32
CA VAL A 150 18.98 -3.15 9.44
C VAL A 150 18.06 -4.09 10.24
N GLN A 151 18.54 -4.67 11.35
CA GLN A 151 17.72 -5.48 12.26
C GLN A 151 16.62 -4.71 12.99
N GLN A 152 16.71 -3.38 13.06
CA GLN A 152 15.67 -2.53 13.66
C GLN A 152 14.52 -2.26 12.68
N LEU A 153 14.72 -2.51 11.38
CA LEU A 153 13.68 -2.31 10.38
C LEU A 153 12.60 -3.40 10.52
N PRO A 154 11.32 -3.03 10.46
CA PRO A 154 10.25 -4.02 10.41
C PRO A 154 10.40 -4.96 9.21
N ILE A 155 10.43 -6.27 9.48
CA ILE A 155 10.59 -7.30 8.45
C ILE A 155 9.21 -7.77 7.98
N MET A 156 9.00 -7.70 6.68
CA MET A 156 7.89 -8.31 5.98
C MET A 156 8.34 -9.64 5.37
N PHE A 157 7.52 -10.68 5.48
CA PHE A 157 7.68 -11.91 4.71
C PHE A 157 6.75 -11.87 3.51
N SER A 158 7.25 -12.01 2.29
CA SER A 158 6.38 -12.07 1.11
C SER A 158 5.59 -13.37 1.08
N ILE A 159 4.38 -13.33 0.52
CA ILE A 159 3.59 -14.54 0.27
C ILE A 159 4.08 -15.16 -1.05
N PRO A 160 4.26 -16.48 -1.19
CA PRO A 160 4.49 -17.08 -2.51
C PRO A 160 3.30 -16.86 -3.44
N GLY A 161 3.53 -16.56 -4.71
CA GLY A 161 2.45 -16.29 -5.67
C GLY A 161 2.88 -15.55 -6.92
N THR A 162 1.92 -15.25 -7.79
CA THR A 162 2.15 -14.51 -9.04
C THR A 162 1.81 -13.04 -8.85
N TYR A 163 2.78 -12.17 -9.11
CA TYR A 163 2.67 -10.74 -8.82
C TYR A 163 2.78 -9.89 -10.07
N GLY A 164 1.75 -9.09 -10.36
CA GLY A 164 1.77 -8.18 -11.50
C GLY A 164 1.60 -8.90 -12.84
N VAL A 165 1.48 -8.12 -13.92
CA VAL A 165 1.21 -8.65 -15.26
C VAL A 165 2.51 -9.15 -15.89
N GLY A 166 2.53 -10.40 -16.35
CA GLY A 166 3.66 -10.97 -17.10
C GLY A 166 4.87 -11.39 -16.26
N ARG A 167 4.79 -11.38 -14.92
CA ARG A 167 5.89 -11.83 -14.07
C ARG A 167 5.81 -13.32 -13.79
N LYS A 168 6.98 -13.94 -13.65
CA LYS A 168 7.10 -15.34 -13.19
C LYS A 168 6.55 -15.46 -11.76
N PRO A 169 5.89 -16.57 -11.42
CA PRO A 169 5.48 -16.84 -10.05
C PRO A 169 6.69 -16.82 -9.10
N ALA A 170 6.54 -16.16 -7.96
CA ALA A 170 7.49 -16.24 -6.86
C ALA A 170 7.18 -17.49 -6.03
N GLN A 171 8.04 -18.50 -6.16
CA GLN A 171 7.84 -19.81 -5.53
C GLN A 171 8.19 -19.83 -4.03
N THR A 172 8.94 -18.83 -3.56
CA THR A 172 9.43 -18.77 -2.18
C THR A 172 9.10 -17.43 -1.51
N SER A 173 9.05 -17.46 -0.18
CA SER A 173 8.90 -16.27 0.64
C SER A 173 10.24 -15.54 0.79
N HIS A 174 10.23 -14.22 0.63
CA HIS A 174 11.38 -13.34 0.80
C HIS A 174 11.25 -12.50 2.06
N LYS A 175 12.38 -12.26 2.74
CA LYS A 175 12.49 -11.24 3.78
C LYS A 175 12.68 -9.88 3.12
N LEU A 176 11.77 -8.97 3.39
CA LEU A 176 11.70 -7.65 2.76
C LEU A 176 11.54 -6.56 3.83
N VAL A 177 12.01 -5.35 3.52
CA VAL A 177 11.85 -4.15 4.33
C VAL A 177 11.35 -3.01 3.46
N SER A 178 10.60 -2.08 4.04
CA SER A 178 10.16 -0.87 3.34
C SER A 178 11.33 0.05 3.03
N VAL A 179 11.36 0.58 1.81
CA VAL A 179 12.31 1.63 1.41
C VAL A 179 12.06 2.91 2.22
N GLY A 180 10.80 3.26 2.49
CA GLY A 180 10.44 4.38 3.38
C GLY A 180 11.04 4.23 4.77
N ALA A 181 10.83 3.08 5.43
CA ALA A 181 11.41 2.83 6.75
C ALA A 181 12.95 2.86 6.75
N ALA A 182 13.59 2.35 5.69
CA ALA A 182 15.03 2.42 5.53
C ALA A 182 15.52 3.87 5.31
N LYS A 183 14.77 4.69 4.57
CA LYS A 183 15.01 6.12 4.39
C LYS A 183 14.93 6.85 5.73
N ASP A 184 13.86 6.64 6.50
CA ASP A 184 13.65 7.30 7.79
C ASP A 184 14.77 6.96 8.79
N LEU A 185 15.16 5.69 8.85
CA LEU A 185 16.27 5.25 9.70
C LEU A 185 17.62 5.82 9.24
N ALA A 186 17.82 6.00 7.93
CA ALA A 186 19.02 6.64 7.40
C ALA A 186 19.05 8.14 7.73
N VAL A 187 17.92 8.83 7.61
CA VAL A 187 17.77 10.24 8.00
C VAL A 187 18.04 10.40 9.49
N SER A 188 17.50 9.52 10.34
CA SER A 188 17.78 9.57 11.78
C SER A 188 19.26 9.40 12.13
N LYS A 189 20.06 8.75 11.29
CA LYS A 189 21.50 8.54 11.52
C LYS A 189 22.38 9.60 10.90
N TYR A 190 22.09 9.97 9.66
CA TYR A 190 22.95 10.82 8.84
C TYR A 190 22.45 12.27 8.79
N GLU A 191 21.24 12.54 9.28
CA GLU A 191 20.55 13.83 9.36
C GLU A 191 20.17 14.42 8.00
N SER A 192 20.97 14.20 6.96
CA SER A 192 20.75 14.71 5.61
C SER A 192 21.13 13.70 4.53
N LEU A 193 20.58 13.90 3.33
CA LEU A 193 20.97 13.15 2.13
C LEU A 193 22.44 13.37 1.79
N VAL A 194 22.98 14.57 2.01
CA VAL A 194 24.38 14.91 1.72
C VAL A 194 25.31 14.04 2.56
N ASN A 195 25.10 14.00 3.87
CA ASN A 195 25.89 13.19 4.80
C ASN A 195 25.77 11.69 4.50
N LEU A 196 24.58 11.23 4.11
CA LEU A 196 24.37 9.85 3.67
C LEU A 196 25.20 9.52 2.42
N LYS A 197 25.18 10.40 1.41
CA LYS A 197 25.98 10.23 0.18
C LYS A 197 27.47 10.20 0.47
N GLU A 198 27.97 11.06 1.36
CA GLU A 198 29.36 11.03 1.81
C GLU A 198 29.71 9.72 2.51
N ALA A 199 28.85 9.23 3.41
CA ALA A 199 29.07 7.98 4.11
C ALA A 199 29.13 6.78 3.15
N ILE A 200 28.34 6.80 2.08
CA ILE A 200 28.40 5.80 1.00
C ILE A 200 29.72 5.93 0.24
N ALA A 201 30.13 7.15 -0.14
CA ALA A 201 31.38 7.38 -0.86
C ALA A 201 32.62 6.91 -0.07
N ARG A 202 32.60 7.03 1.27
CA ARG A 202 33.66 6.52 2.15
C ARG A 202 33.75 4.99 2.21
N ARG A 203 32.66 4.26 1.96
CA ARG A 203 32.69 2.80 1.85
C ARG A 203 33.35 2.46 0.51
N LYS A 204 34.61 2.00 0.52
CA LYS A 204 35.39 1.59 -0.66
C LYS A 204 34.80 0.37 -1.41
N SER A 205 33.55 0.43 -1.88
CA SER A 205 32.93 -0.61 -2.69
C SER A 205 33.15 -0.34 -4.18
N ARG A 206 33.88 -1.23 -4.86
CA ARG A 206 34.07 -1.22 -6.31
C ARG A 206 32.71 -1.25 -7.03
N GLY A 207 32.41 -0.22 -7.82
CA GLY A 207 31.57 -0.33 -9.03
C GLY A 207 30.05 -0.07 -8.93
N GLN A 208 29.47 0.39 -7.82
CA GLN A 208 27.99 0.57 -7.70
C GLN A 208 27.53 1.96 -7.23
N ASN A 209 28.37 2.99 -7.31
CA ASN A 209 28.03 4.29 -6.71
C ASN A 209 26.99 5.08 -7.55
N ALA A 210 27.15 5.17 -8.87
CA ALA A 210 26.32 6.08 -9.68
C ALA A 210 24.81 5.72 -9.70
N SER A 211 24.47 4.43 -9.87
CA SER A 211 23.07 3.97 -9.84
C SER A 211 22.45 4.10 -8.45
N THR A 212 23.23 3.82 -7.39
CA THR A 212 22.80 4.02 -6.00
C THR A 212 22.53 5.49 -5.70
N MET A 213 23.38 6.41 -6.18
CA MET A 213 23.17 7.86 -5.99
C MET A 213 21.90 8.32 -6.70
N LYS A 214 21.67 7.92 -7.96
CA LYS A 214 20.43 8.23 -8.68
C LYS A 214 19.19 7.69 -7.96
N TYR A 215 19.27 6.46 -7.44
CA TYR A 215 18.19 5.86 -6.66
C TYR A 215 17.90 6.66 -5.39
N LEU A 216 18.94 7.07 -4.66
CA LEU A 216 18.78 7.90 -3.46
C LEU A 216 18.18 9.26 -3.79
N ASP A 217 18.66 9.94 -4.83
CA ASP A 217 18.05 11.20 -5.27
C ASP A 217 16.55 11.03 -5.50
N ALA A 218 16.15 9.98 -6.22
CA ALA A 218 14.74 9.70 -6.49
C ALA A 218 13.91 9.30 -5.25
N VAL A 219 14.51 8.65 -4.23
CA VAL A 219 13.85 8.32 -2.95
C VAL A 219 13.61 9.56 -2.09
N PHE A 220 14.49 10.56 -2.21
CA PHE A 220 14.45 11.79 -1.43
C PHE A 220 13.71 12.93 -2.13
N LEU A 221 13.28 12.76 -3.38
CA LEU A 221 12.32 13.64 -4.01
C LEU A 221 11.01 13.67 -3.19
N ASP A 222 10.53 14.88 -2.94
CA ASP A 222 9.22 15.09 -2.34
C ASP A 222 8.16 14.97 -3.44
N TYR A 223 7.18 14.12 -3.18
CA TYR A 223 6.06 13.84 -4.08
C TYR A 223 4.73 14.33 -3.49
N ALA A 224 4.77 15.07 -2.37
CA ALA A 224 3.58 15.62 -1.75
C ALA A 224 2.78 16.43 -2.78
N ASP A 225 1.48 16.15 -2.83
CA ASP A 225 0.47 16.89 -3.59
C ASP A 225 0.64 16.93 -5.13
N SER A 226 1.60 16.17 -5.67
CA SER A 226 1.79 16.03 -7.12
C SER A 226 1.20 14.73 -7.65
N ASP A 227 0.45 14.80 -8.75
CA ASP A 227 -0.02 13.61 -9.46
C ASP A 227 1.19 12.85 -10.05
N PRO A 228 1.49 11.60 -9.61
CA PRO A 228 2.67 10.90 -10.08
C PRO A 228 2.57 10.40 -11.52
N LEU A 229 1.45 10.63 -12.24
CA LEU A 229 1.40 10.53 -13.69
C LEU A 229 2.06 11.72 -14.40
N MET A 230 2.09 12.88 -13.74
CA MET A 230 2.58 14.13 -14.33
C MET A 230 4.09 14.32 -14.14
N ILE A 231 4.73 13.44 -13.40
CA ILE A 231 6.17 13.52 -13.09
C ILE A 231 6.96 12.86 -14.22
N PRO A 232 7.96 13.53 -14.83
CA PRO A 232 8.79 12.96 -15.88
C PRO A 232 9.42 11.62 -15.47
N ASP A 233 9.70 10.75 -16.45
CA ASP A 233 10.43 9.53 -16.16
C ASP A 233 11.86 9.89 -15.72
N HIS A 234 12.19 9.61 -14.46
CA HIS A 234 13.51 9.92 -13.94
C HIS A 234 14.61 9.03 -14.55
N GLY A 235 14.25 7.95 -15.24
CA GLY A 235 15.19 7.09 -15.99
C GLY A 235 16.25 6.43 -15.10
N GLY A 236 16.70 5.23 -15.47
CA GLY A 236 17.82 4.58 -14.77
C GLY A 236 17.58 4.20 -13.30
N ILE A 237 16.35 4.31 -12.80
CA ILE A 237 15.91 3.61 -11.59
C ILE A 237 15.68 2.16 -12.02
N GLY A 238 16.42 1.22 -11.43
CA GLY A 238 16.29 -0.20 -11.75
C GLY A 238 14.86 -0.73 -11.54
N ASP A 239 14.56 -1.85 -12.21
CA ASP A 239 13.31 -2.59 -12.02
C ASP A 239 13.07 -2.87 -10.55
N ASP A 240 11.80 -2.82 -10.14
CA ASP A 240 11.38 -3.29 -8.83
C ASP A 240 11.07 -4.80 -8.90
N PRO A 241 11.97 -5.70 -8.46
CA PRO A 241 11.74 -7.13 -8.52
C PRO A 241 10.60 -7.59 -7.59
N TYR A 242 10.25 -6.79 -6.59
CA TYR A 242 9.24 -7.10 -5.58
C TYR A 242 7.96 -6.27 -5.76
N PHE A 243 7.79 -5.64 -6.94
CA PHE A 243 6.60 -4.87 -7.26
C PHE A 243 5.35 -5.71 -7.00
N CYS A 244 4.32 -5.10 -6.41
CA CYS A 244 3.07 -5.73 -6.01
C CYS A 244 3.13 -6.76 -4.85
N MET A 245 4.30 -7.06 -4.28
CA MET A 245 4.42 -8.03 -3.17
C MET A 245 4.12 -7.44 -1.79
N ALA A 246 3.99 -6.12 -1.67
CA ALA A 246 3.82 -5.39 -0.41
C ALA A 246 2.45 -4.72 -0.26
N SER A 247 1.53 -5.01 -1.17
CA SER A 247 0.26 -4.31 -1.27
C SER A 247 -0.87 -5.23 -1.71
N ILE A 248 -2.07 -4.92 -1.24
CA ILE A 248 -3.29 -5.68 -1.47
C ILE A 248 -4.43 -4.75 -1.89
N PRO A 249 -5.36 -5.16 -2.76
CA PRO A 249 -6.60 -4.41 -2.97
C PRO A 249 -7.28 -4.11 -1.64
N PHE A 250 -7.75 -2.90 -1.46
CA PHE A 250 -8.31 -2.46 -0.19
C PHE A 250 -9.53 -1.58 -0.42
N PRO A 251 -10.71 -1.98 0.05
CA PRO A 251 -11.90 -1.15 -0.11
C PRO A 251 -11.78 0.12 0.72
N SER A 252 -12.67 1.06 0.46
CA SER A 252 -12.98 2.15 1.36
C SER A 252 -14.41 1.99 1.87
N LEU A 253 -14.64 2.52 3.07
CA LEU A 253 -15.92 2.54 3.76
C LEU A 253 -16.22 3.99 4.17
N PRO A 254 -16.56 4.89 3.21
CA PRO A 254 -16.73 6.31 3.48
C PRO A 254 -17.87 6.57 4.46
N THR A 255 -18.93 5.77 4.35
CA THR A 255 -20.06 5.69 5.29
C THR A 255 -20.24 4.24 5.74
N ARG A 256 -20.96 3.99 6.85
CA ARG A 256 -21.06 2.64 7.45
C ARG A 256 -21.55 1.56 6.50
N ASP A 257 -22.37 1.90 5.51
CA ASP A 257 -23.04 0.91 4.65
C ASP A 257 -22.59 0.97 3.17
N VAL A 258 -21.69 1.89 2.83
CA VAL A 258 -21.22 2.07 1.45
C VAL A 258 -19.79 1.58 1.33
N VAL A 259 -19.63 0.42 0.71
CA VAL A 259 -18.33 -0.10 0.31
C VAL A 259 -17.99 0.38 -1.10
N ASP A 260 -16.85 1.04 -1.24
CA ASP A 260 -16.28 1.40 -2.54
C ASP A 260 -14.98 0.62 -2.79
N ILE A 261 -14.94 -0.10 -3.91
CA ILE A 261 -13.82 -0.92 -4.33
C ILE A 261 -12.84 -0.18 -5.24
N GLY A 262 -13.17 1.06 -5.64
CA GLY A 262 -12.34 1.86 -6.54
C GLY A 262 -12.37 1.38 -7.98
N PRO A 263 -13.52 1.42 -8.67
CA PRO A 263 -13.62 0.97 -10.06
C PRO A 263 -12.65 1.71 -10.99
N TRP A 264 -12.18 1.00 -12.02
CA TRP A 264 -11.36 1.55 -13.09
C TRP A 264 -12.20 1.89 -14.32
N CYS A 265 -11.77 2.88 -15.08
CA CYS A 265 -12.46 3.28 -16.31
C CYS A 265 -12.11 2.34 -17.48
N LYS A 266 -13.11 1.63 -18.00
CA LYS A 266 -12.96 0.78 -19.20
C LYS A 266 -12.54 1.58 -20.45
N GLY A 267 -12.93 2.85 -20.54
CA GLY A 267 -12.47 3.74 -21.61
C GLY A 267 -10.97 4.05 -21.52
N CYS A 268 -10.43 4.31 -20.33
CA CYS A 268 -8.98 4.47 -20.14
C CYS A 268 -8.24 3.18 -20.50
N GLN A 269 -8.76 2.02 -20.08
CA GLN A 269 -8.20 0.73 -20.48
C GLN A 269 -8.19 0.55 -22.00
N TRP A 270 -9.31 0.82 -22.67
CA TRP A 270 -9.40 0.74 -24.14
C TRP A 270 -8.40 1.68 -24.83
N THR A 271 -8.25 2.91 -24.32
CA THR A 271 -7.31 3.89 -24.87
C THR A 271 -5.86 3.40 -24.75
N TYR A 272 -5.50 2.84 -23.59
CA TYR A 272 -4.19 2.24 -23.38
C TYR A 272 -3.94 1.04 -24.32
N GLU A 273 -4.91 0.14 -24.49
CA GLU A 273 -4.75 -0.99 -25.42
C GLU A 273 -4.58 -0.52 -26.86
N ARG A 274 -5.25 0.56 -27.28
CA ARG A 274 -5.03 1.17 -28.61
C ARG A 274 -3.62 1.75 -28.73
N GLN A 275 -3.12 2.46 -27.72
CA GLN A 275 -1.76 2.97 -27.69
C GLN A 275 -0.73 1.83 -27.79
N LYS A 276 -0.87 0.81 -26.94
CA LYS A 276 0.05 -0.34 -26.90
C LYS A 276 0.15 -1.06 -28.24
N ASN A 277 -0.95 -1.09 -29.00
CA ASN A 277 -1.00 -1.66 -30.35
C ASN A 277 -0.68 -0.65 -31.46
N GLN A 278 -0.19 0.55 -31.13
CA GLN A 278 0.14 1.65 -32.05
C GLN A 278 -1.05 2.08 -32.94
N ARG A 279 -2.27 1.97 -32.42
CA ARG A 279 -3.53 2.32 -33.09
C ARG A 279 -4.09 3.67 -32.64
N LEU A 280 -3.39 4.39 -31.77
CA LEU A 280 -3.81 5.70 -31.29
C LEU A 280 -3.08 6.82 -32.07
N PRO A 281 -3.81 7.74 -32.74
CA PRO A 281 -3.20 8.86 -33.46
C PRO A 281 -2.25 9.70 -32.59
N ALA A 282 -1.08 10.07 -33.13
CA ALA A 282 -0.03 10.79 -32.40
C ALA A 282 -0.50 12.11 -31.77
N HIS A 283 -1.37 12.86 -32.46
CA HIS A 283 -1.93 14.11 -31.92
C HIS A 283 -2.79 13.89 -30.67
N LEU A 284 -3.48 12.74 -30.57
CA LEU A 284 -4.26 12.40 -29.38
C LEU A 284 -3.35 12.02 -28.22
N VAL A 285 -2.25 11.32 -28.50
CA VAL A 285 -1.22 11.02 -27.49
C VAL A 285 -0.64 12.33 -26.94
N ALA A 286 -0.27 13.26 -27.81
CA ALA A 286 0.27 14.56 -27.42
C ALA A 286 -0.71 15.39 -26.56
N ASN A 287 -2.02 15.24 -26.77
CA ASN A 287 -3.04 15.91 -25.97
C ASN A 287 -3.27 15.27 -24.58
N MET A 288 -2.96 13.98 -24.43
CA MET A 288 -3.21 13.22 -23.19
C MET A 288 -1.96 13.06 -22.32
N VAL A 289 -0.78 13.11 -22.92
CA VAL A 289 0.50 12.78 -22.28
C VAL A 289 1.30 14.07 -22.11
N PRO A 290 1.67 14.44 -20.87
CA PRO A 290 2.52 15.60 -20.63
C PRO A 290 3.85 15.50 -21.37
N VAL A 291 4.38 16.65 -21.78
CA VAL A 291 5.70 16.74 -22.43
C VAL A 291 6.78 16.12 -21.52
N GLY A 292 7.63 15.28 -22.09
CA GLY A 292 8.71 14.59 -21.35
C GLY A 292 8.26 13.33 -20.60
N CYS A 293 7.00 12.93 -20.70
CA CYS A 293 6.51 11.67 -20.14
C CYS A 293 6.44 10.56 -21.22
N ASP A 294 6.76 9.33 -20.82
CA ASP A 294 6.52 8.15 -21.64
C ASP A 294 5.00 7.90 -21.82
N PRO A 295 4.48 7.83 -23.07
CA PRO A 295 3.06 7.61 -23.33
C PRO A 295 2.49 6.32 -22.74
N ASP A 296 3.23 5.22 -22.84
CA ASP A 296 2.76 3.92 -22.34
C ASP A 296 2.63 3.94 -20.82
N ARG A 297 3.59 4.56 -20.13
CA ARG A 297 3.56 4.77 -18.68
C ARG A 297 2.33 5.57 -18.25
N VAL A 298 2.06 6.70 -18.90
CA VAL A 298 0.95 7.61 -18.53
C VAL A 298 -0.40 6.95 -18.82
N LEU A 299 -0.59 6.39 -20.01
CA LEU A 299 -1.85 5.78 -20.41
C LEU A 299 -2.15 4.49 -19.63
N LEU A 300 -1.12 3.68 -19.30
CA LEU A 300 -1.28 2.56 -18.38
C LEU A 300 -1.70 3.03 -16.98
N GLY A 301 -1.09 4.11 -16.51
CA GLY A 301 -1.42 4.69 -15.22
C GLY A 301 -2.85 5.22 -15.14
N LEU A 302 -3.34 5.87 -16.22
CA LEU A 302 -4.75 6.25 -16.36
C LEU A 302 -5.67 5.03 -16.39
N ALA A 303 -5.30 3.97 -17.13
CA ALA A 303 -6.05 2.71 -17.17
C ALA A 303 -6.11 1.97 -15.82
N ARG A 304 -5.18 2.27 -14.91
CA ARG A 304 -5.10 1.69 -13.56
C ARG A 304 -5.47 2.69 -12.45
N ARG A 305 -6.00 3.85 -12.81
CA ARG A 305 -6.50 4.83 -11.84
C ARG A 305 -7.83 4.34 -11.28
N GLY A 306 -7.86 4.14 -9.96
CA GLY A 306 -9.09 3.95 -9.20
C GLY A 306 -9.85 5.27 -9.12
N HIS A 307 -11.17 5.18 -9.05
CA HIS A 307 -12.04 6.32 -8.81
C HIS A 307 -13.01 5.98 -7.70
N SER A 308 -13.42 6.96 -6.90
CA SER A 308 -14.66 6.80 -6.15
C SER A 308 -15.84 6.66 -7.12
N ARG A 309 -16.97 6.13 -6.67
CA ARG A 309 -18.17 6.03 -7.51
C ARG A 309 -18.56 7.36 -8.15
N ILE A 310 -18.55 8.44 -7.38
CA ILE A 310 -18.86 9.79 -7.85
C ILE A 310 -17.78 10.27 -8.83
N GLY A 311 -16.50 10.13 -8.46
CA GLY A 311 -15.39 10.54 -9.32
C GLY A 311 -15.35 9.79 -10.66
N LEU A 312 -15.80 8.53 -10.70
CA LEU A 312 -15.91 7.79 -11.95
C LEU A 312 -17.00 8.39 -12.85
N LEU A 313 -18.17 8.71 -12.30
CA LEU A 313 -19.27 9.31 -13.06
C LEU A 313 -18.88 10.66 -13.68
N GLU A 314 -18.06 11.44 -12.96
CA GLU A 314 -17.51 12.69 -13.50
C GLU A 314 -16.47 12.43 -14.58
N HIS A 315 -15.56 11.47 -14.35
CA HIS A 315 -14.51 11.10 -15.28
C HIS A 315 -15.06 10.62 -16.63
N ILE A 316 -16.05 9.72 -16.63
CA ILE A 316 -16.57 9.11 -17.87
C ILE A 316 -17.19 10.12 -18.83
N ARG A 317 -17.67 11.28 -18.36
CA ARG A 317 -18.24 12.36 -19.20
C ARG A 317 -17.21 12.95 -20.16
N ARG A 318 -15.93 12.93 -19.79
CA ARG A 318 -14.83 13.53 -20.56
C ARG A 318 -13.79 12.51 -21.04
N CYS A 319 -13.99 11.23 -20.74
CA CYS A 319 -13.04 10.19 -21.10
C CYS A 319 -13.12 9.86 -22.60
N TYR A 320 -12.03 10.11 -23.34
CA TYR A 320 -11.92 9.80 -24.77
C TYR A 320 -12.33 8.36 -25.11
N GLY A 321 -11.78 7.38 -24.38
CA GLY A 321 -12.09 5.99 -24.65
C GLY A 321 -13.54 5.61 -24.34
N VAL A 322 -14.20 6.27 -23.39
CA VAL A 322 -15.64 6.07 -23.15
C VAL A 322 -16.46 6.61 -24.32
N GLN A 323 -16.14 7.82 -24.80
CA GLN A 323 -16.81 8.42 -25.95
C GLN A 323 -16.71 7.51 -27.18
N LYS A 324 -15.55 6.89 -27.41
CA LYS A 324 -15.38 5.91 -28.51
C LYS A 324 -16.19 4.64 -28.28
N LEU A 325 -16.14 4.05 -27.09
CA LEU A 325 -16.91 2.84 -26.77
C LEU A 325 -18.43 3.04 -26.84
N LEU A 326 -18.93 4.25 -26.60
CA LEU A 326 -20.36 4.57 -26.68
C LEU A 326 -20.79 5.05 -28.08
N GLY A 327 -19.88 5.65 -28.85
CA GLY A 327 -20.13 6.10 -30.22
C GLY A 327 -19.98 5.01 -31.28
N ASP A 328 -19.36 3.87 -30.94
CA ASP A 328 -19.29 2.65 -31.78
C ASP A 328 -20.58 1.78 -31.66
N LYS A 329 -21.72 2.40 -31.34
CA LYS A 329 -23.06 1.76 -31.31
C LYS A 329 -23.95 2.29 -32.42
#